data_AF-A0AAV4URH9-F1
#
_entry.id   AF-A0AAV4URH9-F1
#
_cell.length_a   1.000
_cell.length_b   1.000
_cell.length_c   1.000
_cell.angle_alpha   90.00
_cell.angle_beta   90.00
_cell.angle_gamma   90.00
#
_symmetry.space_group_name_H-M   'P 1'
#
loop_
_entity.id
_entity.type
_entity.pdbx_description
1 polymer ?
#
loop_
_entity_poly.entity_id
_entity_poly.type
_entity_poly.pdbx_seq_one_letter_code
_entity_poly.pdbx_strand_id
1 'polypeptide(L)'
;MIKVDKEHLKYDFLNIFGSWSAIFSDAEMDFRYFAAHDYDNNKKLDGLELFTALGHDAPHKNGSHTEHQTPEDIEKQVDDIFQDHDTNNDGFLNYKEFLSVQRTYDDDRKGKPTTQEL
;
A
#
# COMPACT_ATOMS: atom_id res chain seq x y z
N MET A 1 12.86 1.49 10.94
CA MET A 1 11.49 1.78 10.47
C MET A 1 11.40 1.24 9.07
N ILE A 2 10.73 0.11 8.90
CA ILE A 2 10.39 -0.43 7.58
C ILE A 2 9.17 0.39 7.15
N LYS A 3 9.32 1.16 6.08
CA LYS A 3 8.26 1.99 5.49
C LYS A 3 7.49 1.07 4.51
N VAL A 4 6.15 1.13 4.44
CA VAL A 4 5.39 0.53 3.32
C VAL A 4 5.66 1.35 2.05
N ASP A 5 6.88 1.31 1.51
CA ASP A 5 7.27 2.27 0.49
C ASP A 5 6.47 2.13 -0.82
N LYS A 6 6.56 3.18 -1.66
CA LYS A 6 5.90 3.23 -2.97
C LYS A 6 6.28 2.05 -3.87
N GLU A 7 7.48 1.49 -3.69
CA GLU A 7 7.92 0.33 -4.45
C GLU A 7 7.16 -0.91 -3.99
N HIS A 8 6.96 -1.14 -2.69
CA HIS A 8 6.14 -2.26 -2.16
C HIS A 8 4.71 -2.22 -2.71
N LEU A 9 4.03 -1.06 -2.67
CA LEU A 9 2.68 -0.95 -3.23
C LEU A 9 2.65 -1.22 -4.75
N LYS A 10 3.67 -0.75 -5.47
CA LYS A 10 3.81 -0.95 -6.90
C LYS A 10 4.13 -2.40 -7.24
N TYR A 11 4.93 -3.09 -6.43
CA TYR A 11 5.22 -4.51 -6.53
C TYR A 11 3.97 -5.35 -6.29
N ASP A 12 3.18 -5.06 -5.25
CA ASP A 12 1.88 -5.71 -5.02
C ASP A 12 0.92 -5.45 -6.18
N PHE A 13 0.84 -4.20 -6.65
CA PHE A 13 -0.01 -3.86 -7.78
C PHE A 13 0.45 -4.54 -9.08
N LEU A 14 1.76 -4.67 -9.31
CA LEU A 14 2.36 -5.45 -10.40
C LEU A 14 2.08 -6.95 -10.24
N ASN A 15 2.06 -7.49 -9.02
CA ASN A 15 1.74 -8.89 -8.78
C ASN A 15 0.24 -9.17 -8.99
N ILE A 16 -0.63 -8.24 -8.62
CA ILE A 16 -2.09 -8.37 -8.75
C ILE A 16 -2.55 -8.09 -10.19
N PHE A 17 -2.01 -7.07 -10.84
CA PHE A 17 -2.47 -6.57 -12.15
C PHE A 17 -1.47 -6.80 -13.30
N GLY A 18 -0.27 -7.31 -13.03
CA GLY A 18 0.72 -7.62 -14.06
C GLY A 18 1.16 -6.41 -14.87
N SER A 19 1.35 -6.62 -16.18
CA SER A 19 1.72 -5.55 -17.13
C SER A 19 0.64 -4.47 -17.30
N TRP A 20 -0.58 -4.70 -16.79
CA TRP A 20 -1.65 -3.70 -16.81
C TRP A 20 -1.40 -2.56 -15.82
N SER A 21 -0.51 -2.73 -14.84
CA SER A 21 -0.08 -1.65 -13.93
C SER A 21 0.39 -0.38 -14.65
N ALA A 22 1.03 -0.53 -15.82
CA ALA A 22 1.56 0.60 -16.60
C ALA A 22 0.49 1.43 -17.32
N ILE A 23 -0.78 0.99 -17.34
CA ILE A 23 -1.85 1.71 -18.05
C ILE A 23 -2.72 2.57 -17.12
N PHE A 24 -2.57 2.39 -15.80
CA PHE A 24 -3.38 3.09 -14.81
C PHE A 24 -2.63 4.33 -14.29
N SER A 25 -3.37 5.40 -14.03
CA SER A 25 -2.83 6.54 -13.28
C SER A 25 -2.59 6.17 -11.81
N ASP A 26 -1.71 6.90 -11.12
CA ASP A 26 -1.45 6.70 -9.69
C ASP A 26 -2.77 6.64 -8.87
N ALA A 27 -3.72 7.54 -9.17
CA ALA A 27 -5.01 7.57 -8.48
C ALA A 27 -5.91 6.36 -8.78
N GLU A 28 -5.84 5.81 -10.00
CA GLU A 28 -6.55 4.58 -10.34
C GLU A 28 -5.89 3.35 -9.73
N MET A 29 -4.57 3.36 -9.58
CA MET A 29 -3.84 2.31 -8.86
C MET A 29 -4.22 2.30 -7.38
N ASP A 30 -4.22 3.46 -6.72
CA ASP A 30 -4.63 3.60 -5.31
C ASP A 30 -6.06 3.06 -5.10
N PHE A 31 -7.00 3.49 -5.96
CA PHE A 31 -8.38 3.05 -5.89
C PHE A 31 -8.54 1.54 -6.12
N ARG A 32 -7.84 0.99 -7.12
CA ARG A 32 -7.91 -0.43 -7.44
C ARG A 32 -7.25 -1.30 -6.36
N TYR A 33 -6.16 -0.86 -5.76
CA TYR A 33 -5.53 -1.55 -4.63
C TYR A 33 -6.48 -1.62 -3.44
N PHE A 34 -7.08 -0.47 -3.08
CA PHE A 34 -8.08 -0.39 -2.02
C PHE A 34 -9.26 -1.33 -2.29
N ALA A 35 -9.83 -1.26 -3.49
CA ALA A 35 -10.97 -2.10 -3.86
C ALA A 35 -10.64 -3.60 -3.99
N ALA A 36 -9.38 -3.96 -4.25
CA ALA A 36 -8.96 -5.36 -4.36
C ALA A 36 -8.82 -6.06 -3.00
N HIS A 37 -8.63 -5.30 -1.92
CA HIS A 37 -8.42 -5.82 -0.56
C HIS A 37 -9.61 -5.56 0.38
N ASP A 38 -10.60 -4.77 -0.04
CA ASP A 38 -11.91 -4.65 0.60
C ASP A 38 -12.76 -5.91 0.29
N TYR A 39 -12.54 -6.99 1.03
CA TYR A 39 -13.12 -8.31 0.76
C TYR A 39 -14.61 -8.37 1.10
N ASP A 40 -15.04 -7.62 2.12
CA ASP A 40 -16.43 -7.58 2.56
C ASP A 40 -17.26 -6.47 1.87
N ASN A 41 -16.63 -5.64 1.04
CA ASN A 41 -17.21 -4.52 0.28
C ASN A 41 -17.81 -3.42 1.18
N ASN A 42 -17.26 -3.20 2.37
CA ASN A 42 -17.72 -2.16 3.29
C ASN A 42 -17.14 -0.76 2.97
N LYS A 43 -16.24 -0.67 1.97
CA LYS A 43 -15.52 0.56 1.54
C LYS A 43 -14.56 1.10 2.58
N LYS A 44 -13.98 0.22 3.38
CA LYS A 44 -12.92 0.46 4.34
C LYS A 44 -11.99 -0.76 4.35
N LEU A 45 -10.81 -0.60 4.93
CA LEU A 45 -9.89 -1.71 5.15
C LEU A 45 -9.73 -1.95 6.65
N ASP A 46 -9.96 -3.19 7.09
CA ASP A 46 -9.63 -3.62 8.45
C ASP A 46 -8.18 -4.12 8.57
N GLY A 47 -7.77 -4.46 9.79
CA GLY A 47 -6.42 -4.94 10.07
C GLY A 47 -6.07 -6.27 9.39
N LEU A 48 -7.03 -7.16 9.17
CA LEU A 48 -6.79 -8.44 8.48
C LEU A 48 -6.69 -8.25 6.97
N GLU A 49 -7.47 -7.34 6.41
CA GLU A 49 -7.39 -6.94 5.00
C GLU A 49 -6.03 -6.30 4.70
N LEU A 50 -5.56 -5.39 5.56
CA LEU A 50 -4.22 -4.81 5.45
C LEU A 50 -3.11 -5.83 5.71
N PHE A 51 -3.26 -6.69 6.72
CA PHE A 51 -2.30 -7.75 7.00
C PHE A 51 -2.13 -8.69 5.80
N THR A 52 -3.24 -9.06 5.17
CA THR A 52 -3.24 -9.89 3.95
C THR A 52 -2.58 -9.15 2.79
N ALA A 53 -2.88 -7.86 2.63
CA ALA A 53 -2.31 -7.04 1.56
C ALA A 53 -0.79 -6.89 1.69
N LEU A 54 -0.28 -6.64 2.90
CA LEU A 54 1.16 -6.49 3.19
C LEU A 54 1.90 -7.83 3.22
N GLY A 55 1.22 -8.92 3.57
CA GLY A 55 1.79 -10.25 3.68
C GLY A 55 1.99 -10.99 2.35
N HIS A 56 1.68 -10.36 1.21
CA HIS A 56 1.78 -10.98 -0.10
C HIS A 56 3.23 -11.20 -0.61
N ASP A 57 4.23 -10.93 0.23
CA ASP A 57 5.66 -11.17 -0.03
C ASP A 57 6.19 -12.53 0.48
N ALA A 58 5.39 -13.61 0.38
CA ALA A 58 5.87 -14.96 0.62
C ALA A 58 5.93 -15.80 -0.67
N PRO A 59 6.91 -15.57 -1.57
CA PRO A 59 7.24 -16.58 -2.55
C PRO A 59 7.77 -17.81 -1.81
N HIS A 60 6.95 -18.87 -1.76
CA HIS A 60 7.42 -20.23 -1.56
C HIS A 60 8.31 -20.66 -2.75
N LYS A 61 9.46 -20.02 -3.00
CA LYS A 61 10.47 -20.48 -3.96
C LYS A 61 11.89 -20.08 -3.55
N ASN A 62 12.53 -21.00 -2.82
CA ASN A 62 13.93 -21.41 -2.91
C ASN A 62 14.96 -20.34 -3.37
N GLY A 63 15.72 -19.82 -2.41
CA GLY A 63 17.16 -19.59 -2.60
C GLY A 63 17.58 -18.21 -3.08
N SER A 64 17.36 -17.16 -2.29
CA SER A 64 18.24 -15.99 -2.24
C SER A 64 18.01 -15.24 -0.93
N HIS A 65 19.08 -14.73 -0.32
CA HIS A 65 19.05 -13.99 0.94
C HIS A 65 18.32 -12.64 0.78
N THR A 66 17.00 -12.65 0.92
CA THR A 66 16.20 -11.46 1.24
C THR A 66 15.56 -11.71 2.61
N GLU A 67 15.73 -10.78 3.55
CA GLU A 67 15.06 -10.85 4.85
C GLU A 67 13.55 -11.00 4.60
N HIS A 68 13.02 -12.19 4.86
CA HIS A 68 11.58 -12.43 4.76
C HIS A 68 10.94 -11.71 5.95
N GLN A 69 10.00 -10.79 5.67
CA GLN A 69 9.19 -10.19 6.73
C GLN A 69 8.46 -11.32 7.47
N THR A 70 8.58 -11.36 8.79
CA THR A 70 7.82 -12.32 9.58
C THR A 70 6.38 -11.84 9.74
N PRO A 71 5.42 -12.72 10.05
CA PRO A 71 4.07 -12.31 10.41
C PRO A 71 4.05 -11.22 11.49
N GLU A 72 4.94 -11.31 12.49
CA GLU A 72 5.05 -10.32 13.57
C GLU A 72 5.52 -8.95 13.06
N ASP A 73 6.39 -8.89 12.05
CA ASP A 73 6.80 -7.64 11.42
C ASP A 73 5.63 -6.97 10.70
N ILE A 74 4.80 -7.77 10.03
CA ILE A 74 3.60 -7.30 9.33
C ILE A 74 2.54 -6.83 10.33
N GLU A 75 2.30 -7.58 11.41
CA GLU A 75 1.40 -7.18 12.51
C GLU A 75 1.82 -5.81 13.06
N LYS A 76 3.11 -5.64 13.34
CA LYS A 76 3.64 -4.36 13.84
C LYS A 76 3.44 -3.22 12.82
N GLN A 77 3.58 -3.52 11.53
CA GLN A 77 3.37 -2.54 10.46
C GLN A 77 1.90 -2.13 10.35
N VAL A 78 0.98 -3.08 10.51
CA VAL A 78 -0.46 -2.80 10.60
C VAL A 78 -0.76 -1.93 11.81
N ASP A 79 -0.24 -2.27 12.99
CA ASP A 79 -0.43 -1.48 14.22
C ASP A 79 0.07 -0.03 14.04
N ASP A 80 1.27 0.15 13.49
CA ASP A 80 1.86 1.47 13.22
C ASP A 80 0.96 2.29 12.26
N ILE A 81 0.38 1.66 11.23
CA ILE A 81 -0.53 2.31 10.28
C ILE A 81 -1.81 2.79 10.98
N PHE A 82 -2.45 1.93 11.77
CA PHE A 82 -3.69 2.30 12.47
C PHE A 82 -3.43 3.43 13.46
N GLN A 83 -2.33 3.37 14.21
CA GLN A 83 -1.98 4.40 15.18
C GLN A 83 -1.84 5.80 14.54
N ASP A 84 -1.32 5.87 13.32
CA ASP A 84 -1.02 7.14 12.65
C ASP A 84 -2.16 7.64 11.75
N HIS A 85 -3.00 6.73 11.22
CA HIS A 85 -3.92 7.04 10.11
C HIS A 85 -5.41 6.74 10.37
N ASP A 86 -5.75 5.93 11.37
CA ASP A 86 -7.14 5.76 11.80
C ASP A 86 -7.57 6.97 12.64
N THR A 87 -7.95 8.05 11.96
CA THR A 87 -8.19 9.35 12.61
C THR A 87 -9.45 9.39 13.46
N ASN A 88 -10.40 8.50 13.19
CA ASN A 88 -11.65 8.41 13.93
C ASN A 88 -11.66 7.25 14.95
N ASN A 89 -10.60 6.44 15.01
CA ASN A 89 -10.43 5.26 15.87
C ASN A 89 -11.60 4.27 15.74
N ASP A 90 -12.09 4.05 14.52
CA ASP A 90 -13.18 3.11 14.28
C ASP A 90 -12.70 1.68 13.99
N GLY A 91 -11.38 1.47 13.94
CA GLY A 91 -10.77 0.18 13.65
C GLY A 91 -10.71 -0.15 12.16
N PHE A 92 -10.98 0.83 11.29
CA PHE A 92 -10.89 0.70 9.85
C PHE A 92 -10.18 1.91 9.23
N LEU A 93 -9.62 1.72 8.03
CA LEU A 93 -9.20 2.82 7.18
C LEU A 93 -10.21 3.03 6.07
N ASN A 94 -10.92 4.15 6.09
CA ASN A 94 -11.67 4.57 4.91
C ASN A 94 -10.72 5.04 3.80
N TYR A 95 -11.22 5.19 2.56
CA TYR A 95 -10.37 5.55 1.42
C TYR A 95 -9.54 6.84 1.64
N LYS A 96 -10.08 7.84 2.34
CA LYS A 96 -9.35 9.08 2.63
C LYS A 96 -8.19 8.86 3.61
N GLU A 97 -8.42 8.04 4.63
CA GLU A 97 -7.39 7.65 5.62
C GLU A 97 -6.32 6.77 4.97
N PHE A 98 -6.71 5.80 4.15
CA PHE A 98 -5.80 5.00 3.34
C PHE A 98 -4.89 5.85 2.44
N LEU A 99 -5.44 6.85 1.75
CA LEU A 99 -4.63 7.77 0.95
C LEU A 99 -3.62 8.58 1.80
N SER A 100 -3.87 8.76 3.10
CA SER A 100 -2.93 9.42 3.99
C SER A 100 -1.76 8.51 4.36
N VAL A 101 -1.98 7.19 4.44
CA VAL A 101 -0.91 6.16 4.52
C VAL A 101 -0.01 6.28 3.30
N GLN A 102 -0.58 6.37 2.10
CA GLN A 102 0.20 6.48 0.86
C GLN A 102 0.98 7.79 0.72
N ARG A 103 0.41 8.91 1.21
CA ARG A 103 1.02 10.24 1.07
C ARG A 103 2.24 10.47 1.96
N THR A 104 2.48 9.65 2.99
CA THR A 104 3.67 9.75 3.85
C THR A 104 4.88 9.02 3.29
N TYR A 105 4.72 8.26 2.20
CA TYR A 105 5.84 7.79 1.36
C TYR A 105 6.29 8.94 0.45
N ASP A 106 7.58 9.27 0.47
CA ASP A 106 8.18 10.50 -0.05
C ASP A 106 7.51 11.06 -1.34
N ASP A 107 6.99 12.29 -1.24
CA ASP A 107 6.41 13.05 -2.35
C ASP A 107 7.52 13.52 -3.31
N ASP A 108 8.04 12.60 -4.13
CA ASP A 108 8.95 12.93 -5.23
C ASP A 108 8.29 13.82 -6.32
N ARG A 109 7.01 14.19 -6.17
CA ARG A 109 6.32 15.13 -7.08
C ARG A 109 6.67 16.59 -6.82
N LYS A 110 7.42 16.92 -5.77
CA LYS A 110 7.92 18.30 -5.53
C LYS A 110 9.24 18.65 -6.25
N GLY A 111 9.63 17.86 -7.26
CA GLY A 111 10.94 17.97 -7.90
C GLY A 111 11.00 18.27 -9.41
N LYS A 112 9.91 18.63 -10.11
CA LYS A 112 10.03 19.07 -11.52
C LYS A 112 9.40 20.45 -11.74
N PRO A 113 10.20 21.49 -12.04
CA PRO A 113 9.64 22.76 -12.50
C PRO A 113 8.93 22.50 -13.83
N THR A 114 7.68 22.91 -13.90
CA THR A 114 6.89 22.91 -15.13
C THR A 114 7.45 23.99 -16.04
N THR A 115 8.37 23.63 -16.94
CA THR A 115 8.70 24.49 -18.08
C THR A 115 7.53 24.41 -19.05
N GLN A 116 6.59 25.34 -18.93
CA GLN A 116 5.84 25.81 -20.09
C GLN A 116 6.73 26.82 -20.80
N GLU A 117 7.25 26.47 -21.96
CA GLU A 117 7.68 27.46 -22.95
C GLU A 117 6.80 27.32 -24.20
N LEU A 118 6.37 28.50 -24.65
CA LEU A 118 5.56 28.78 -25.83
C LEU A 118 6.34 28.59 -27.13
#